data_AF-A0A7C7NW69-F1
#
_entry.id   AF-A0A7C7NW69-F1
#
_cell.length_a   1.000
_cell.length_b   1.000
_cell.length_c   1.000
_cell.angle_alpha   90.00
_cell.angle_beta   90.00
_cell.angle_gamma   90.00
#
_symmetry.space_group_name_H-M   'P 1'
#
loop_
_entity.id
_entity.type
_entity.pdbx_description
1 polymer ?
#
loop_
_entity_poly.entity_id
_entity_poly.type
_entity_poly.pdbx_seq_one_letter_code
_entity_poly.pdbx_strand_id
1 'polypeptide(L)'
;SHDHLDYHKNMQSYFNSKLYLFRRLLKKNSKIITDEDNQEFKIIKKIANKREIKKITIGSNSGNIKILNNKYKQNKQHIKISINSKIFKLEVPLIGYFQIKNLFMAVLAALTCGLNQNRIFTQIHKIKAVPGRLECVANLNNNSNIIVDFAHTPDALEQSLVALEKQFKKKIVIVFGCGGERDKKKRYAMGKIAAKYCRKIYVTDDNPRNENPKKIRNSIIKGCKKLAIDIGSRKKAIKAAIKELKSNEILLVAGKGHEETQNYGNKIINFSDKKLIKEIIQKRKFSFKKTHYHNFLLNKVFNKDKLKNINYNGVSINTKTIKKNNLFFAICGKKTDGHKFVKEAVRKGAIKSIVSKKIKKLSSNKIIKVKNTFSSLNNLAKVTRDNSSAQIVGITGSVGKTTLKNLLSFSLKNYGKVYSSPHSYNNKFGVPLSLSNLKSNIDYGVFEIGMDKKGEIDNLSKIVKPEIAIITNISGAHFKNFNTLKDIAKAVKPRACSGAVGPGSSRLRVINLLRF
;
A
#
# COMPACT_ATOMS: atom_id res chain seq x y z
N SER A 1 -5.21 -25.14 -16.02
CA SER A 1 -6.31 -24.71 -15.13
C SER A 1 -7.62 -24.52 -15.89
N HIS A 2 -8.74 -24.32 -15.18
CA HIS A 2 -10.10 -24.24 -15.72
C HIS A 2 -10.32 -22.98 -16.56
N ASP A 3 -10.43 -23.15 -17.88
CA ASP A 3 -10.74 -22.08 -18.84
C ASP A 3 -11.33 -22.67 -20.13
N HIS A 4 -12.06 -21.85 -20.90
CA HIS A 4 -12.64 -22.22 -22.20
C HIS A 4 -13.50 -23.51 -22.23
N LEU A 5 -14.10 -23.90 -21.10
CA LEU A 5 -14.95 -25.10 -21.04
C LEU A 5 -16.31 -24.91 -21.71
N ASP A 6 -16.72 -23.67 -21.95
CA ASP A 6 -17.83 -23.32 -22.84
C ASP A 6 -17.60 -23.81 -24.27
N TYR A 7 -16.33 -23.92 -24.71
CA TYR A 7 -15.95 -24.45 -26.02
C TYR A 7 -15.52 -25.93 -25.95
N HIS A 8 -14.56 -26.26 -25.07
CA HIS A 8 -13.95 -27.61 -25.02
C HIS A 8 -14.79 -28.67 -24.31
N LYS A 9 -15.93 -28.29 -23.69
CA LYS A 9 -16.85 -29.12 -22.89
C LYS A 9 -16.28 -29.67 -21.58
N ASN A 10 -15.04 -30.15 -21.55
CA ASN A 10 -14.38 -30.69 -20.35
C ASN A 10 -12.85 -30.45 -20.32
N MET A 11 -12.25 -30.62 -19.14
CA MET A 11 -10.82 -30.38 -18.89
C MET A 11 -9.90 -31.33 -19.68
N GLN A 12 -10.31 -32.58 -19.91
CA GLN A 12 -9.51 -33.57 -20.63
C GLN A 12 -9.38 -33.19 -22.11
N SER A 13 -10.48 -32.78 -22.73
CA SER A 13 -10.52 -32.26 -24.10
C SER A 13 -9.67 -31.01 -24.23
N TYR A 14 -9.80 -30.06 -23.31
CA TYR A 14 -8.98 -28.84 -23.29
C TYR A 14 -7.48 -29.17 -23.18
N PHE A 15 -7.11 -30.06 -22.27
CA PHE A 15 -5.73 -30.49 -22.09
C PHE A 15 -5.16 -31.19 -23.35
N ASN A 16 -5.92 -32.13 -23.92
CA ASN A 16 -5.54 -32.85 -25.14
C ASN A 16 -5.34 -31.91 -26.34
N SER A 17 -6.18 -30.88 -26.47
CA SER A 17 -6.05 -29.88 -27.55
C SER A 17 -4.70 -29.14 -27.50
N LYS A 18 -4.21 -28.78 -26.29
CA LYS A 18 -2.89 -28.14 -26.14
C LYS A 18 -1.75 -29.13 -26.38
N LEU A 19 -1.92 -30.38 -25.94
CA LEU A 19 -0.93 -31.42 -26.18
C LEU A 19 -0.77 -31.77 -27.67
N TYR A 20 -1.73 -31.44 -28.52
CA TYR A 20 -1.67 -31.67 -29.95
C TYR A 20 -0.42 -31.04 -30.59
N LEU A 21 -0.02 -29.85 -30.15
CA LEU A 21 1.23 -29.20 -30.56
C LEU A 21 2.44 -30.13 -30.38
N PHE A 22 2.58 -30.67 -29.16
CA PHE A 22 3.70 -31.52 -28.79
C PHE A 22 3.61 -32.93 -29.38
N ARG A 23 2.39 -33.47 -29.52
CA ARG A 23 2.15 -34.83 -30.02
C ARG A 23 2.28 -34.94 -31.53
N ARG A 24 1.86 -33.92 -32.28
CA ARG A 24 1.68 -34.02 -33.74
C ARG A 24 2.38 -32.92 -34.54
N LEU A 25 2.40 -31.68 -34.07
CA LEU A 25 2.79 -30.53 -34.91
C LEU A 25 4.28 -30.18 -34.89
N LEU A 26 5.01 -30.46 -33.80
CA LEU A 26 6.45 -30.15 -33.75
C LEU A 26 7.24 -30.92 -34.83
N LYS A 27 8.11 -30.24 -35.56
CA LYS A 27 9.00 -30.82 -36.59
C LYS A 27 10.16 -31.61 -35.98
N LYS A 28 10.80 -32.49 -36.77
CA LYS A 28 12.08 -33.13 -36.42
C LYS A 28 13.12 -32.04 -36.06
N ASN A 29 13.94 -32.26 -35.03
CA ASN A 29 14.91 -31.30 -34.46
C ASN A 29 14.31 -30.08 -33.71
N SER A 30 12.99 -30.03 -33.48
CA SER A 30 12.41 -29.03 -32.59
C SER A 30 12.96 -29.17 -31.16
N LYS A 31 12.78 -28.13 -30.35
CA LYS A 31 13.10 -28.15 -28.91
C LYS A 31 11.84 -27.82 -28.11
N ILE A 32 11.66 -28.47 -26.97
CA ILE A 32 10.56 -28.20 -26.04
C ILE A 32 11.13 -27.41 -24.85
N ILE A 33 10.56 -26.23 -24.60
CA ILE A 33 10.86 -25.45 -23.40
C ILE A 33 9.70 -25.57 -22.42
N THR A 34 9.98 -26.04 -21.19
CA THR A 34 8.97 -26.24 -20.15
C THR A 34 9.58 -26.13 -18.75
N ASP A 35 8.72 -26.03 -17.76
CA ASP A 35 9.06 -26.06 -16.33
C ASP A 35 8.91 -27.48 -15.77
N GLU A 36 9.93 -27.98 -15.08
CA GLU A 36 9.94 -29.31 -14.45
C GLU A 36 9.10 -29.37 -13.17
N ASP A 37 8.85 -28.23 -12.52
CA ASP A 37 8.02 -28.15 -11.32
C ASP A 37 6.51 -28.26 -11.64
N ASN A 38 6.13 -28.16 -12.92
CA ASN A 38 4.72 -28.28 -13.33
C ASN A 38 4.25 -29.73 -13.27
N GLN A 39 3.00 -29.93 -12.86
CA GLN A 39 2.40 -31.27 -12.74
C GLN A 39 2.39 -32.03 -14.08
N GLU A 40 2.21 -31.30 -15.18
CA GLU A 40 2.14 -31.82 -16.54
C GLU A 40 3.51 -32.21 -17.11
N PHE A 41 4.62 -31.87 -16.45
CA PHE A 41 5.97 -32.14 -16.95
C PHE A 41 6.20 -33.62 -17.23
N LYS A 42 5.65 -34.52 -16.41
CA LYS A 42 5.76 -35.98 -16.62
C LYS A 42 5.20 -36.39 -17.98
N ILE A 43 4.10 -35.78 -18.41
CA ILE A 43 3.44 -36.09 -19.69
C ILE A 43 4.26 -35.51 -20.85
N ILE A 44 4.71 -34.25 -20.73
CA ILE A 44 5.56 -33.61 -21.73
C ILE A 44 6.88 -34.36 -21.90
N LYS A 45 7.47 -34.84 -20.80
CA LYS A 45 8.70 -35.65 -20.79
C LYS A 45 8.51 -36.95 -21.58
N LYS A 46 7.41 -37.67 -21.37
CA LYS A 46 7.07 -38.90 -22.12
C LYS A 46 6.90 -38.61 -23.62
N ILE A 47 6.18 -37.55 -23.99
CA ILE A 47 5.98 -37.17 -25.40
C ILE A 47 7.31 -36.82 -26.06
N ALA A 48 8.13 -36.02 -25.40
CA ALA A 48 9.43 -35.62 -25.92
C ALA A 48 10.37 -36.82 -26.13
N ASN A 49 10.40 -37.77 -25.20
CA ASN A 49 11.19 -38.99 -25.33
C ASN A 49 10.72 -39.84 -26.50
N LYS A 50 9.41 -40.11 -26.61
CA LYS A 50 8.83 -40.92 -27.71
C LYS A 50 9.09 -40.32 -29.09
N ARG A 51 9.17 -38.99 -29.18
CA ARG A 51 9.40 -38.26 -30.44
C ARG A 51 10.86 -37.86 -30.65
N GLU A 52 11.77 -38.25 -29.75
CA GLU A 52 13.19 -37.88 -29.78
C GLU A 52 13.42 -36.36 -29.86
N ILE A 53 12.54 -35.58 -29.21
CA ILE A 53 12.61 -34.12 -29.17
C ILE A 53 13.42 -33.67 -27.94
N LYS A 54 14.42 -32.82 -28.17
CA LYS A 54 15.25 -32.26 -27.09
C LYS A 54 14.41 -31.37 -26.17
N LYS A 55 14.55 -31.58 -24.86
CA LYS A 55 13.94 -30.75 -23.82
C LYS A 55 14.96 -29.77 -23.28
N ILE A 56 14.53 -28.54 -23.03
CA ILE A 56 15.32 -27.52 -22.36
C ILE A 56 14.43 -26.93 -21.27
N THR A 57 14.84 -27.00 -20.01
CA THR A 57 13.91 -26.82 -18.89
C THR A 57 14.38 -25.82 -17.86
N ILE A 58 13.41 -25.24 -17.15
CA ILE A 58 13.64 -24.57 -15.87
C ILE A 58 13.15 -25.48 -14.74
N GLY A 59 13.67 -25.31 -13.53
CA GLY A 59 13.13 -25.99 -12.36
C GLY A 59 13.75 -25.52 -11.06
N SER A 60 13.15 -25.93 -9.95
CA SER A 60 13.67 -25.62 -8.61
C SER A 60 14.82 -26.55 -8.20
N ASN A 61 14.73 -27.83 -8.57
CA ASN A 61 15.70 -28.86 -8.19
C ASN A 61 16.64 -29.26 -9.36
N SER A 62 16.15 -29.19 -10.58
CA SER A 62 16.82 -29.64 -11.81
C SER A 62 16.45 -28.73 -12.99
N GLY A 63 16.98 -29.05 -14.17
CA GLY A 63 16.77 -28.31 -15.42
C GLY A 63 17.97 -27.48 -15.84
N ASN A 64 17.93 -26.98 -17.07
CA ASN A 64 19.00 -26.16 -17.67
C ASN A 64 19.18 -24.82 -16.94
N ILE A 65 18.10 -24.23 -16.42
CA ILE A 65 18.15 -23.13 -15.44
C ILE A 65 17.51 -23.61 -14.14
N LYS A 66 18.34 -23.77 -13.11
CA LYS A 66 17.87 -24.08 -11.75
C LYS A 66 17.62 -22.80 -10.96
N ILE A 67 16.40 -22.58 -10.49
CA ILE A 67 16.03 -21.42 -9.65
C ILE A 67 16.29 -21.78 -8.19
N LEU A 68 17.42 -21.31 -7.64
CA LEU A 68 17.90 -21.68 -6.31
C LEU A 68 17.23 -20.91 -5.18
N ASN A 69 16.95 -19.62 -5.39
CA ASN A 69 16.36 -18.77 -4.37
C ASN A 69 15.65 -17.57 -5.00
N ASN A 70 14.57 -17.12 -4.36
CA ASN A 70 13.85 -15.90 -4.69
C ASN A 70 13.57 -15.08 -3.44
N LYS A 71 14.02 -13.82 -3.43
CA LYS A 71 13.69 -12.83 -2.40
C LYS A 71 12.95 -11.65 -3.00
N TYR A 72 11.90 -11.21 -2.33
CA TYR A 72 11.08 -10.08 -2.74
C TYR A 72 11.63 -8.75 -2.20
N LYS A 73 11.68 -7.71 -3.04
CA LYS A 73 12.00 -6.33 -2.64
C LYS A 73 11.13 -5.34 -3.41
N GLN A 74 10.06 -4.86 -2.78
CA GLN A 74 9.09 -3.95 -3.42
C GLN A 74 8.59 -4.54 -4.76
N ASN A 75 8.67 -3.78 -5.86
CA ASN A 75 8.25 -4.20 -7.20
C ASN A 75 9.30 -5.05 -7.93
N LYS A 76 10.35 -5.51 -7.24
CA LYS A 76 11.46 -6.28 -7.79
C LYS A 76 11.63 -7.61 -7.07
N GLN A 77 12.27 -8.55 -7.74
CA GLN A 77 12.66 -9.86 -7.22
C GLN A 77 14.16 -10.05 -7.38
N HIS A 78 14.83 -10.49 -6.31
CA HIS A 78 16.23 -10.89 -6.32
C HIS A 78 16.29 -12.40 -6.44
N ILE A 79 16.76 -12.88 -7.59
CA ILE A 79 16.80 -14.30 -7.92
C ILE A 79 18.24 -14.81 -7.92
N LYS A 80 18.45 -15.97 -7.32
CA LYS A 80 19.68 -16.76 -7.48
C LYS A 80 19.37 -17.93 -8.39
N ILE A 81 20.09 -18.06 -9.51
CA ILE A 81 19.96 -19.20 -10.43
C ILE A 81 21.29 -19.94 -10.59
N SER A 82 21.24 -21.17 -11.07
CA SER A 82 22.39 -21.93 -11.55
C SER A 82 22.18 -22.35 -13.00
N ILE A 83 23.23 -22.17 -13.82
CA ILE A 83 23.30 -22.64 -15.21
C ILE A 83 24.68 -23.28 -15.39
N ASN A 84 24.73 -24.54 -15.78
CA ASN A 84 25.98 -25.31 -15.91
C ASN A 84 26.89 -25.16 -14.67
N SER A 85 26.29 -25.31 -13.48
CA SER A 85 26.92 -25.13 -12.16
C SER A 85 27.44 -23.72 -11.83
N LYS A 86 27.32 -22.74 -12.75
CA LYS A 86 27.64 -21.34 -12.48
C LYS A 86 26.46 -20.61 -11.87
N ILE A 87 26.71 -19.87 -10.80
CA ILE A 87 25.69 -19.15 -10.03
C ILE A 87 25.56 -17.72 -10.54
N PHE A 88 24.32 -17.29 -10.81
CA PHE A 88 24.00 -15.91 -11.16
C PHE A 88 23.06 -15.31 -10.13
N LYS A 89 23.29 -14.05 -9.76
CA LYS A 89 22.42 -13.25 -8.91
C LYS A 89 21.83 -12.13 -9.75
N LEU A 90 20.51 -12.09 -9.86
CA LEU A 90 19.79 -11.22 -10.79
C LEU A 90 18.76 -10.39 -10.03
N GLU A 91 18.64 -9.11 -10.37
CA GLU A 91 17.53 -8.26 -9.93
C GLU A 91 16.56 -8.11 -11.11
N VAL A 92 15.33 -8.58 -10.91
CA VAL A 92 14.30 -8.63 -11.97
C VAL A 92 13.11 -7.74 -11.56
N PRO A 93 12.76 -6.71 -12.34
CA PRO A 93 11.67 -5.78 -12.05
C PRO A 93 10.29 -6.32 -12.50
N LEU A 94 9.98 -7.58 -12.14
CA LEU A 94 8.69 -8.21 -12.41
C LEU A 94 7.99 -8.58 -11.10
N ILE A 95 6.66 -8.49 -11.08
CA ILE A 95 5.84 -8.86 -9.93
C ILE A 95 5.28 -10.27 -10.13
N GLY A 96 5.41 -11.11 -9.10
CA GLY A 96 4.93 -12.48 -9.08
C GLY A 96 5.95 -13.52 -9.55
N TYR A 97 6.03 -14.63 -8.81
CA TYR A 97 7.01 -15.68 -9.08
C TYR A 97 6.76 -16.40 -10.42
N PHE A 98 5.51 -16.53 -10.85
CA PHE A 98 5.19 -17.10 -12.16
C PHE A 98 5.77 -16.26 -13.31
N GLN A 99 5.93 -14.94 -13.14
CA GLN A 99 6.60 -14.12 -14.14
C GLN A 99 8.10 -14.41 -14.24
N ILE A 100 8.73 -14.84 -13.15
CA ILE A 100 10.14 -15.29 -13.15
C ILE A 100 10.27 -16.60 -13.93
N LYS A 101 9.33 -17.54 -13.75
CA LYS A 101 9.26 -18.76 -14.55
C LYS A 101 9.11 -18.46 -16.04
N ASN A 102 8.18 -17.56 -16.40
CA ASN A 102 7.98 -17.12 -17.78
C ASN A 102 9.24 -16.46 -18.36
N LEU A 103 9.91 -15.61 -17.57
CA LEU A 103 11.15 -14.97 -17.98
C LEU A 103 12.24 -15.99 -18.29
N PHE A 104 12.47 -16.99 -17.42
CA PHE A 104 13.54 -17.96 -17.67
C PHE A 104 13.22 -18.93 -18.81
N MET A 105 11.95 -19.24 -19.07
CA MET A 105 11.57 -19.92 -20.31
C MET A 105 11.89 -19.05 -21.55
N ALA A 106 11.68 -17.73 -21.49
CA ALA A 106 12.07 -16.82 -22.57
C ALA A 106 13.61 -16.69 -22.71
N VAL A 107 14.35 -16.69 -21.60
CA VAL A 107 15.82 -16.73 -21.61
C VAL A 107 16.32 -18.02 -22.28
N LEU A 108 15.75 -19.18 -21.95
CA LEU A 108 16.10 -20.44 -22.60
C LEU A 108 15.82 -20.41 -24.10
N ALA A 109 14.71 -19.80 -24.52
CA ALA A 109 14.40 -19.61 -25.93
C ALA A 109 15.44 -18.72 -26.63
N ALA A 110 15.81 -17.60 -26.01
CA ALA A 110 16.84 -16.70 -26.53
C ALA A 110 18.22 -17.37 -26.65
N LEU A 111 18.65 -18.12 -25.62
CA LEU A 111 19.89 -18.90 -25.66
C LEU A 111 19.85 -19.96 -26.78
N THR A 112 18.69 -20.57 -26.99
CA THR A 112 18.47 -21.55 -28.06
C THR A 112 18.61 -20.95 -29.45
N CYS A 113 18.30 -19.66 -29.60
CA CYS A 113 18.50 -18.87 -30.82
C CYS A 113 19.94 -18.31 -30.95
N GLY A 114 20.87 -18.68 -30.07
CA GLY A 114 22.28 -18.28 -30.15
C GLY A 114 22.64 -16.96 -29.47
N LEU A 115 21.73 -16.34 -28.71
CA LEU A 115 22.06 -15.12 -27.97
C LEU A 115 23.05 -15.42 -26.83
N ASN A 116 24.01 -14.51 -26.63
CA ASN A 116 25.02 -14.65 -25.59
C ASN A 116 24.43 -14.50 -24.18
N GLN A 117 24.71 -15.46 -23.30
CA GLN A 117 24.21 -15.50 -21.92
C GLN A 117 24.59 -14.26 -21.09
N ASN A 118 25.85 -13.82 -21.16
CA ASN A 118 26.32 -12.66 -20.39
C ASN A 118 25.63 -11.38 -20.87
N ARG A 119 25.41 -11.24 -22.18
CA ARG A 119 24.63 -10.12 -22.74
C ARG A 119 23.18 -10.13 -22.24
N ILE A 120 22.53 -11.29 -22.16
CA ILE A 120 21.16 -11.39 -21.62
C ILE A 120 21.12 -10.94 -20.15
N PHE A 121 22.00 -11.47 -19.31
CA PHE A 121 21.97 -11.19 -17.87
C PHE A 121 22.41 -9.78 -17.49
N THR A 122 23.30 -9.17 -18.25
CA THR A 122 23.63 -7.74 -18.07
C THR A 122 22.43 -6.84 -18.36
N GLN A 123 21.49 -7.23 -19.23
CA GLN A 123 20.31 -6.43 -19.57
C GLN A 123 19.05 -6.80 -18.77
N ILE A 124 19.05 -7.89 -17.99
CA ILE A 124 17.83 -8.43 -17.34
C ILE A 124 17.12 -7.43 -16.42
N HIS A 125 17.89 -6.53 -15.80
CA HIS A 125 17.38 -5.49 -14.89
C HIS A 125 16.56 -4.40 -15.62
N LYS A 126 16.66 -4.32 -16.96
CA LYS A 126 15.93 -3.35 -17.80
C LYS A 126 14.57 -3.87 -18.27
N ILE A 127 14.23 -5.12 -17.97
CA ILE A 127 12.94 -5.70 -18.34
C ILE A 127 11.80 -4.85 -17.78
N LYS A 128 10.71 -4.77 -18.52
CA LYS A 128 9.48 -4.10 -18.07
C LYS A 128 8.38 -5.14 -17.98
N ALA A 129 7.45 -4.93 -17.06
CA ALA A 129 6.23 -5.72 -17.03
C ALA A 129 5.50 -5.62 -18.36
N VAL A 130 4.97 -6.74 -18.84
CA VAL A 130 4.09 -6.75 -20.00
C VAL A 130 2.85 -5.92 -19.67
N PRO A 131 2.37 -5.04 -20.58
CA PRO A 131 1.20 -4.22 -20.33
C PRO A 131 0.02 -5.04 -19.79
N GLY A 132 -0.53 -4.63 -18.66
CA GLY A 132 -1.65 -5.31 -18.02
C GLY A 132 -1.37 -6.70 -17.45
N ARG A 133 -0.11 -7.06 -17.15
CA ARG A 133 0.28 -8.33 -16.49
C ARG A 133 1.03 -8.05 -15.18
N LEU A 134 0.30 -8.06 -14.06
CA LEU A 134 0.72 -7.52 -12.76
C LEU A 134 1.52 -6.22 -12.90
N GLU A 135 1.04 -5.34 -13.78
CA GLU A 135 1.71 -4.09 -14.10
C GLU A 135 1.48 -3.09 -12.95
N CYS A 136 2.54 -2.67 -12.27
CA CYS A 136 2.44 -1.58 -11.29
C CYS A 136 2.31 -0.24 -12.01
N VAL A 137 1.09 0.29 -12.06
CA VAL A 137 0.76 1.53 -12.78
C VAL A 137 0.96 2.79 -11.94
N ALA A 138 0.95 2.66 -10.61
CA ALA A 138 1.24 3.76 -9.70
C ALA A 138 1.74 3.27 -8.34
N ASN A 139 2.78 3.94 -7.82
CA ASN A 139 3.15 3.92 -6.42
C ASN A 139 2.67 5.23 -5.77
N LEU A 140 1.93 5.11 -4.68
CA LEU A 140 1.48 6.26 -3.90
C LEU A 140 2.49 6.54 -2.78
N ASN A 141 2.59 7.81 -2.36
CA ASN A 141 3.56 8.21 -1.34
C ASN A 141 3.38 7.42 -0.04
N ASN A 142 2.15 7.07 0.34
CA ASN A 142 1.84 6.30 1.55
C ASN A 142 2.18 4.79 1.46
N ASN A 143 3.17 4.42 0.64
CA ASN A 143 3.61 3.05 0.39
C ASN A 143 2.50 2.13 -0.12
N SER A 144 1.48 2.68 -0.81
CA SER A 144 0.43 1.88 -1.44
C SER A 144 0.71 1.70 -2.93
N ASN A 145 0.35 0.54 -3.48
CA ASN A 145 0.61 0.19 -4.87
C ASN A 145 -0.71 0.01 -5.62
N ILE A 146 -0.81 0.51 -6.84
CA ILE A 146 -1.92 0.24 -7.75
C ILE A 146 -1.39 -0.61 -8.91
N ILE A 147 -1.99 -1.78 -9.09
CA ILE A 147 -1.54 -2.83 -9.99
C ILE A 147 -2.70 -3.22 -10.92
N VAL A 148 -2.40 -3.36 -12.21
CA VAL A 148 -3.36 -3.80 -13.24
C VAL A 148 -2.98 -5.19 -13.71
N ASP A 149 -3.96 -6.09 -13.82
CA ASP A 149 -3.75 -7.44 -14.32
C ASP A 149 -4.89 -7.94 -15.22
N PHE A 150 -4.58 -8.83 -16.15
CA PHE A 150 -5.53 -9.45 -17.08
C PHE A 150 -6.25 -10.68 -16.49
N ALA A 151 -6.01 -11.05 -15.24
CA ALA A 151 -6.63 -12.22 -14.62
C ALA A 151 -8.16 -12.18 -14.70
N HIS A 152 -8.72 -13.04 -15.58
CA HIS A 152 -10.16 -13.17 -15.85
C HIS A 152 -10.65 -14.63 -15.73
N THR A 153 -9.81 -15.50 -15.17
CA THR A 153 -10.11 -16.89 -14.80
C THR A 153 -9.86 -17.09 -13.30
N PRO A 154 -10.48 -18.11 -12.66
CA PRO A 154 -10.28 -18.38 -11.24
C PRO A 154 -8.80 -18.57 -10.89
N ASP A 155 -8.10 -19.41 -11.63
CA ASP A 155 -6.68 -19.71 -11.40
C ASP A 155 -5.78 -18.49 -11.63
N ALA A 156 -5.95 -17.76 -12.73
CA ALA A 156 -5.14 -16.55 -12.97
C ALA A 156 -5.35 -15.49 -11.88
N LEU A 157 -6.59 -15.35 -11.37
CA LEU A 157 -6.90 -14.45 -10.28
C LEU A 157 -6.24 -14.89 -8.98
N GLU A 158 -6.30 -16.19 -8.65
CA GLU A 158 -5.64 -16.74 -7.48
C GLU A 158 -4.12 -16.58 -7.55
N GLN A 159 -3.49 -16.92 -8.68
CA GLN A 159 -2.04 -16.74 -8.88
C GLN A 159 -1.61 -15.29 -8.71
N SER A 160 -2.40 -14.35 -9.23
CA SER A 160 -2.17 -12.92 -9.05
C SER A 160 -2.25 -12.50 -7.58
N LEU A 161 -3.30 -12.92 -6.87
CA LEU A 161 -3.49 -12.59 -5.46
C LEU A 161 -2.41 -13.20 -4.56
N VAL A 162 -2.06 -14.47 -4.78
CA VAL A 162 -0.97 -15.17 -4.07
C VAL A 162 0.38 -14.51 -4.33
N ALA A 163 0.65 -14.12 -5.59
CA ALA A 163 1.87 -13.40 -5.95
C ALA A 163 1.98 -12.08 -5.19
N LEU A 164 0.92 -11.28 -5.15
CA LEU A 164 0.89 -9.99 -4.46
C LEU A 164 1.03 -10.15 -2.94
N GLU A 165 0.34 -11.13 -2.36
CA GLU A 165 0.42 -11.42 -0.93
C GLU A 165 1.84 -11.83 -0.53
N LYS A 166 2.46 -12.78 -1.25
CA LYS A 166 3.84 -13.23 -0.98
C LYS A 166 4.87 -12.12 -1.15
N GLN A 167 4.74 -11.33 -2.21
CA GLN A 167 5.74 -10.32 -2.57
C GLN A 167 5.72 -9.10 -1.65
N PHE A 168 4.53 -8.62 -1.29
CA PHE A 168 4.39 -7.37 -0.54
C PHE A 168 3.97 -7.55 0.91
N LYS A 169 3.29 -8.65 1.26
CA LYS A 169 2.70 -8.88 2.59
C LYS A 169 1.78 -7.74 3.04
N LYS A 170 1.04 -7.16 2.09
CA LYS A 170 0.10 -6.05 2.29
C LYS A 170 -1.34 -6.53 2.16
N LYS A 171 -2.28 -5.80 2.78
CA LYS A 171 -3.72 -6.03 2.55
C LYS A 171 -4.08 -5.63 1.12
N ILE A 172 -4.92 -6.44 0.48
CA ILE A 172 -5.33 -6.26 -0.91
C ILE A 172 -6.78 -5.78 -0.96
N VAL A 173 -7.01 -4.72 -1.73
CA VAL A 173 -8.32 -4.30 -2.24
C VAL A 173 -8.36 -4.65 -3.72
N ILE A 174 -9.46 -5.19 -4.20
CA ILE A 174 -9.60 -5.58 -5.61
C ILE A 174 -10.79 -4.89 -6.27
N VAL A 175 -10.62 -4.50 -7.53
CA VAL A 175 -11.70 -4.16 -8.48
C VAL A 175 -11.67 -5.18 -9.60
N PHE A 176 -12.76 -5.93 -9.81
CA PHE A 176 -12.84 -6.86 -10.92
C PHE A 176 -14.29 -7.15 -11.36
N GLY A 177 -14.42 -7.72 -12.55
CA GLY A 177 -15.68 -8.20 -13.12
C GLY A 177 -15.46 -9.49 -13.89
N CYS A 178 -16.50 -9.96 -14.59
CA CYS A 178 -16.39 -11.06 -15.53
C CYS A 178 -17.05 -10.68 -16.86
N GLY A 179 -16.50 -11.17 -17.97
CA GLY A 179 -17.15 -11.02 -19.28
C GLY A 179 -18.47 -11.79 -19.37
N GLY A 180 -19.44 -11.23 -20.08
CA GLY A 180 -20.69 -11.91 -20.43
C GLY A 180 -20.51 -12.90 -21.57
N GLU A 181 -21.48 -13.80 -21.76
CA GLU A 181 -21.46 -14.83 -22.82
C GLU A 181 -20.20 -15.71 -22.76
N ARG A 182 -19.76 -16.03 -21.54
CA ARG A 182 -18.63 -16.89 -21.23
C ARG A 182 -19.03 -17.84 -20.11
N ASP A 183 -18.14 -18.76 -19.74
CA ASP A 183 -18.36 -19.69 -18.63
C ASP A 183 -18.91 -18.97 -17.38
N LYS A 184 -20.15 -19.30 -17.02
CA LYS A 184 -20.87 -18.71 -15.88
C LYS A 184 -20.38 -19.30 -14.55
N LYS A 185 -19.89 -20.55 -14.53
CA LYS A 185 -19.43 -21.24 -13.31
C LYS A 185 -18.22 -20.54 -12.70
N LYS A 186 -17.35 -19.95 -13.52
CA LYS A 186 -16.16 -19.24 -13.04
C LYS A 186 -16.46 -18.00 -12.18
N ARG A 187 -17.63 -17.37 -12.36
CA ARG A 187 -18.00 -16.11 -11.68
C ARG A 187 -18.05 -16.28 -10.16
N TYR A 188 -18.74 -17.33 -9.72
CA TYR A 188 -18.83 -17.67 -8.30
C TYR A 188 -17.46 -18.03 -7.72
N ALA A 189 -16.69 -18.85 -8.45
CA ALA A 189 -15.35 -19.28 -8.04
C ALA A 189 -14.40 -18.08 -7.87
N MET A 190 -14.39 -17.14 -8.82
CA MET A 190 -13.59 -15.90 -8.74
C MET A 190 -14.01 -15.04 -7.53
N GLY A 191 -15.31 -14.94 -7.25
CA GLY A 191 -15.81 -14.30 -6.03
C GLY A 191 -15.25 -14.94 -4.76
N LYS A 192 -15.30 -16.28 -4.67
CA LYS A 192 -14.78 -17.06 -3.52
C LYS A 192 -13.27 -16.87 -3.33
N ILE A 193 -12.52 -16.87 -4.44
CA ILE A 193 -11.07 -16.63 -4.43
C ILE A 193 -10.77 -15.20 -3.94
N ALA A 194 -11.44 -14.19 -4.49
CA ALA A 194 -11.26 -12.81 -4.04
C ALA A 194 -11.55 -12.65 -2.54
N ALA A 195 -12.60 -13.31 -2.02
CA ALA A 195 -12.96 -13.28 -0.60
C ALA A 195 -11.90 -13.87 0.33
N LYS A 196 -11.10 -14.82 -0.16
CA LYS A 196 -10.01 -15.45 0.60
C LYS A 196 -8.84 -14.50 0.83
N TYR A 197 -8.47 -13.71 -0.17
CA TYR A 197 -7.23 -12.91 -0.14
C TYR A 197 -7.45 -11.40 0.06
N CYS A 198 -8.64 -10.87 -0.25
CA CYS A 198 -8.91 -9.44 -0.26
C CYS A 198 -9.69 -8.98 0.97
N ARG A 199 -9.31 -7.82 1.53
CA ARG A 199 -10.07 -7.21 2.63
C ARG A 199 -11.36 -6.52 2.16
N LYS A 200 -11.44 -6.17 0.87
CA LYS A 200 -12.54 -5.40 0.27
C LYS A 200 -12.57 -5.64 -1.22
N ILE A 201 -13.76 -5.85 -1.77
CA ILE A 201 -13.96 -6.31 -3.15
C ILE A 201 -14.96 -5.39 -3.83
N TYR A 202 -14.55 -4.73 -4.91
CA TYR A 202 -15.42 -3.94 -5.77
C TYR A 202 -15.78 -4.79 -6.98
N VAL A 203 -17.03 -5.22 -7.04
CA VAL A 203 -17.56 -5.98 -8.18
C VAL A 203 -18.14 -4.99 -9.19
N THR A 204 -17.66 -5.06 -10.42
CA THR A 204 -17.99 -4.10 -11.47
C THR A 204 -18.19 -4.79 -12.82
N ASP A 205 -18.60 -4.02 -13.82
CA ASP A 205 -18.72 -4.51 -15.18
C ASP A 205 -17.34 -4.69 -15.81
N ASP A 206 -17.14 -5.82 -16.51
CA ASP A 206 -15.99 -6.05 -17.39
C ASP A 206 -16.43 -5.76 -18.83
N ASN A 207 -16.56 -6.77 -19.69
CA ASN A 207 -17.24 -6.70 -20.98
C ASN A 207 -18.56 -7.51 -20.92
N PRO A 208 -19.70 -6.91 -20.51
CA PRO A 208 -20.97 -7.63 -20.41
C PRO A 208 -21.51 -8.20 -21.73
N ARG A 209 -21.15 -7.64 -22.89
CA ARG A 209 -21.74 -8.03 -24.19
C ARG A 209 -23.27 -7.95 -24.13
N ASN A 210 -24.01 -8.91 -24.69
CA ASN A 210 -25.48 -8.89 -24.65
C ASN A 210 -26.06 -9.43 -23.33
N GLU A 211 -25.22 -9.89 -22.40
CA GLU A 211 -25.69 -10.40 -21.12
C GLU A 211 -25.94 -9.26 -20.12
N ASN A 212 -27.04 -9.35 -19.35
CA ASN A 212 -27.39 -8.37 -18.34
C ASN A 212 -26.23 -8.18 -17.31
N PRO A 213 -25.60 -7.00 -17.23
CA PRO A 213 -24.42 -6.78 -16.37
C PRO A 213 -24.71 -7.01 -14.89
N LYS A 214 -25.91 -6.65 -14.41
CA LYS A 214 -26.32 -6.86 -13.01
C LYS A 214 -26.40 -8.34 -12.66
N LYS A 215 -26.88 -9.19 -13.59
CA LYS A 215 -26.90 -10.66 -13.37
C LYS A 215 -25.48 -11.22 -13.24
N ILE A 216 -24.54 -10.76 -14.08
CA ILE A 216 -23.12 -11.16 -13.99
C ILE A 216 -22.54 -10.80 -12.62
N ARG A 217 -22.70 -9.54 -12.19
CA ARG A 217 -22.18 -9.07 -10.89
C ARG A 217 -22.80 -9.83 -9.73
N ASN A 218 -24.11 -10.08 -9.76
CA ASN A 218 -24.79 -10.89 -8.74
C ASN A 218 -24.20 -12.31 -8.63
N SER A 219 -23.84 -12.96 -9.75
CA SER A 219 -23.18 -14.27 -9.72
C SER A 219 -21.81 -14.24 -9.04
N ILE A 220 -21.04 -13.16 -9.21
CA ILE A 220 -19.74 -12.97 -8.52
C ILE A 220 -19.98 -12.71 -7.04
N ILE A 221 -20.91 -11.81 -6.70
CA ILE A 221 -21.23 -11.40 -5.32
C ILE A 221 -21.66 -12.59 -4.47
N LYS A 222 -22.36 -13.59 -5.04
CA LYS A 222 -22.69 -14.84 -4.33
C LYS A 222 -21.46 -15.51 -3.70
N GLY A 223 -20.27 -15.38 -4.31
CA GLY A 223 -19.02 -15.95 -3.83
C GLY A 223 -18.28 -15.10 -2.78
N CYS A 224 -18.57 -13.80 -2.66
CA CYS A 224 -17.84 -12.89 -1.75
C CYS A 224 -18.73 -12.10 -0.75
N LYS A 225 -20.05 -12.20 -0.87
CA LYS A 225 -21.09 -11.71 0.04
C LYS A 225 -20.73 -10.38 0.73
N LYS A 226 -20.54 -10.39 2.05
CA LYS A 226 -20.37 -9.20 2.92
C LYS A 226 -19.16 -8.32 2.54
N LEU A 227 -18.17 -8.85 1.82
CA LEU A 227 -16.98 -8.09 1.42
C LEU A 227 -17.18 -7.32 0.11
N ALA A 228 -18.26 -7.60 -0.62
CA ALA A 228 -18.52 -7.05 -1.94
C ALA A 228 -19.19 -5.67 -1.88
N ILE A 229 -18.75 -4.77 -2.75
CA ILE A 229 -19.43 -3.53 -3.10
C ILE A 229 -19.79 -3.62 -4.57
N ASP A 230 -21.09 -3.58 -4.87
CA ASP A 230 -21.61 -3.54 -6.24
C ASP A 230 -21.52 -2.10 -6.79
N ILE A 231 -20.68 -1.90 -7.81
CA ILE A 231 -20.64 -0.66 -8.60
C ILE A 231 -20.53 -1.04 -10.08
N GLY A 232 -21.65 -1.02 -10.81
CA GLY A 232 -21.68 -1.39 -12.24
C GLY A 232 -20.67 -0.63 -13.10
N SER A 233 -20.58 0.69 -12.94
CA SER A 233 -19.59 1.49 -13.70
C SER A 233 -18.15 1.20 -13.24
N ARG A 234 -17.35 0.58 -14.11
CA ARG A 234 -15.92 0.29 -13.88
C ARG A 234 -15.12 1.52 -13.52
N LYS A 235 -15.39 2.65 -14.20
CA LYS A 235 -14.82 3.96 -13.88
C LYS A 235 -15.12 4.40 -12.44
N LYS A 236 -16.38 4.27 -11.99
CA LYS A 236 -16.78 4.64 -10.62
C LYS A 236 -16.18 3.67 -9.60
N ALA A 237 -16.12 2.38 -9.90
CA ALA A 237 -15.53 1.36 -9.04
C ALA A 237 -14.03 1.62 -8.78
N ILE A 238 -13.25 1.87 -9.83
CA ILE A 238 -11.82 2.20 -9.72
C ILE A 238 -11.61 3.49 -8.92
N LYS A 239 -12.41 4.55 -9.19
CA LYS A 239 -12.36 5.80 -8.42
C LYS A 239 -12.65 5.57 -6.94
N ALA A 240 -13.69 4.79 -6.63
CA ALA A 240 -14.08 4.47 -5.25
C ALA A 240 -12.98 3.68 -4.54
N ALA A 241 -12.39 2.69 -5.20
CA ALA A 241 -11.30 1.89 -4.64
C ALA A 241 -10.03 2.71 -4.38
N ILE A 242 -9.63 3.59 -5.32
CA ILE A 242 -8.48 4.50 -5.13
C ILE A 242 -8.70 5.49 -3.97
N LYS A 243 -9.95 5.95 -3.77
CA LYS A 243 -10.32 6.85 -2.67
C LYS A 243 -10.24 6.15 -1.31
N GLU A 244 -10.65 4.89 -1.25
CA GLU A 244 -10.69 4.05 -0.04
C GLU A 244 -9.34 3.42 0.33
N LEU A 245 -8.42 3.33 -0.63
CA LEU A 245 -7.12 2.68 -0.46
C LEU A 245 -6.35 3.32 0.70
N LYS A 246 -6.07 2.53 1.75
CA LYS A 246 -5.33 3.00 2.94
C LYS A 246 -3.83 2.92 2.68
N SER A 247 -3.05 3.49 3.60
CA SER A 247 -1.59 3.41 3.58
C SER A 247 -1.11 1.97 3.70
N ASN A 248 -0.01 1.65 3.01
CA ASN A 248 0.59 0.32 2.97
C ASN A 248 -0.36 -0.80 2.46
N GLU A 249 -1.20 -0.49 1.48
CA GLU A 249 -2.13 -1.43 0.85
C GLU A 249 -1.89 -1.58 -0.66
N ILE A 250 -2.46 -2.62 -1.25
CA ILE A 250 -2.45 -2.84 -2.69
C ILE A 250 -3.88 -2.69 -3.22
N LEU A 251 -4.03 -1.93 -4.30
CA LEU A 251 -5.19 -1.99 -5.17
C LEU A 251 -4.85 -2.83 -6.41
N LEU A 252 -5.50 -3.98 -6.56
CA LEU A 252 -5.48 -4.76 -7.79
C LEU A 252 -6.71 -4.42 -8.64
N VAL A 253 -6.50 -4.05 -9.89
CA VAL A 253 -7.57 -3.91 -10.90
C VAL A 253 -7.41 -5.04 -11.90
N ALA A 254 -8.31 -6.02 -11.87
CA ALA A 254 -8.20 -7.27 -12.63
C ALA A 254 -9.30 -7.41 -13.69
N GLY A 255 -9.06 -8.29 -14.68
CA GLY A 255 -10.00 -8.65 -15.74
C GLY A 255 -9.55 -8.15 -17.11
N LYS A 256 -9.47 -6.82 -17.29
CA LYS A 256 -9.23 -6.20 -18.61
C LYS A 256 -7.76 -6.06 -18.99
N GLY A 257 -6.84 -5.95 -18.02
CA GLY A 257 -5.40 -5.83 -18.29
C GLY A 257 -5.03 -4.68 -19.24
N HIS A 258 -4.65 -5.02 -20.47
CA HIS A 258 -4.22 -4.08 -21.51
C HIS A 258 -5.36 -3.61 -22.43
N GLU A 259 -6.57 -4.16 -22.29
CA GLU A 259 -7.71 -3.77 -23.14
C GLU A 259 -8.01 -2.27 -23.06
N GLU A 260 -8.40 -1.70 -24.19
CA GLU A 260 -8.72 -0.28 -24.34
C GLU A 260 -10.20 0.01 -24.63
N THR A 261 -11.06 -1.02 -24.59
CA THR A 261 -12.48 -0.90 -24.88
C THR A 261 -13.33 -1.62 -23.84
N GLN A 262 -14.61 -1.25 -23.71
CA GLN A 262 -15.60 -1.90 -22.87
C GLN A 262 -16.88 -2.15 -23.67
N ASN A 263 -17.29 -3.42 -23.80
CA ASN A 263 -18.44 -3.81 -24.65
C ASN A 263 -19.74 -3.97 -23.82
N TYR A 264 -20.78 -3.24 -24.24
CA TYR A 264 -22.17 -3.34 -23.78
C TYR A 264 -23.12 -3.54 -24.98
N GLY A 265 -23.44 -4.80 -25.29
CA GLY A 265 -24.22 -5.18 -26.47
C GLY A 265 -23.64 -4.59 -27.75
N ASN A 266 -24.42 -3.75 -28.43
CA ASN A 266 -23.99 -3.07 -29.66
C ASN A 266 -23.10 -1.83 -29.41
N LYS A 267 -22.87 -1.45 -28.15
CA LYS A 267 -22.09 -0.25 -27.78
C LYS A 267 -20.68 -0.63 -27.31
N ILE A 268 -19.66 -0.16 -28.03
CA ILE A 268 -18.25 -0.28 -27.62
C ILE A 268 -17.79 1.08 -27.10
N ILE A 269 -17.33 1.12 -25.85
CA ILE A 269 -16.88 2.35 -25.18
C ILE A 269 -15.35 2.32 -25.09
N ASN A 270 -14.66 3.39 -25.48
CA ASN A 270 -13.22 3.51 -25.25
C ASN A 270 -12.93 3.64 -23.75
N PHE A 271 -12.23 2.65 -23.20
CA PHE A 271 -11.97 2.53 -21.77
C PHE A 271 -10.74 1.67 -21.47
N SER A 272 -9.73 2.27 -20.84
CA SER A 272 -8.54 1.57 -20.34
C SER A 272 -8.37 1.78 -18.85
N ASP A 273 -8.24 0.68 -18.09
CA ASP A 273 -7.98 0.71 -16.64
C ASP A 273 -6.72 1.53 -16.33
N LYS A 274 -5.64 1.25 -17.08
CA LYS A 274 -4.35 1.91 -16.94
C LYS A 274 -4.41 3.41 -17.20
N LYS A 275 -5.04 3.83 -18.32
CA LYS A 275 -5.18 5.26 -18.66
C LYS A 275 -5.98 5.99 -17.57
N LEU A 276 -7.12 5.44 -17.16
CA LEU A 276 -7.95 6.02 -16.10
C LEU A 276 -7.20 6.15 -14.76
N ILE A 277 -6.48 5.11 -14.34
CA ILE A 277 -5.71 5.16 -13.08
C ILE A 277 -4.64 6.25 -13.15
N LYS A 278 -3.89 6.33 -14.26
CA LYS A 278 -2.88 7.38 -14.46
C LYS A 278 -3.50 8.77 -14.39
N GLU A 279 -4.64 9.01 -15.05
CA GLU A 279 -5.36 10.28 -14.98
C GLU A 279 -5.79 10.64 -13.54
N ILE A 280 -6.36 9.67 -12.80
CA ILE A 280 -6.79 9.90 -11.41
C ILE A 280 -5.58 10.28 -10.53
N ILE A 281 -4.46 9.57 -10.67
CA ILE A 281 -3.25 9.82 -9.89
C ILE A 281 -2.57 11.13 -10.30
N GLN A 282 -2.51 11.46 -11.59
CA GLN A 282 -2.00 12.74 -12.08
C GLN A 282 -2.85 13.91 -11.57
N LYS A 283 -4.18 13.82 -11.64
CA LYS A 283 -5.09 14.83 -11.06
C LYS A 283 -4.86 14.99 -9.56
N ARG A 284 -4.63 13.88 -8.84
CA ARG A 284 -4.23 13.91 -7.42
C ARG A 284 -2.91 14.68 -7.25
N LYS A 285 -1.85 14.34 -8.00
CA LYS A 285 -0.53 15.00 -7.93
C LYS A 285 -0.59 16.50 -8.26
N PHE A 286 -1.33 16.89 -9.29
CA PHE A 286 -1.50 18.30 -9.69
C PHE A 286 -2.33 19.08 -8.65
N SER A 287 -3.33 18.43 -8.05
CA SER A 287 -4.03 18.91 -6.86
C SER A 287 -3.16 18.95 -5.60
N PHE A 288 -1.86 18.62 -5.64
CA PHE A 288 -0.94 18.67 -4.50
C PHE A 288 0.26 19.62 -4.73
N LYS A 289 0.07 20.78 -5.37
CA LYS A 289 0.92 21.95 -5.09
C LYS A 289 0.79 22.29 -3.59
N LYS A 290 1.86 22.80 -2.94
CA LYS A 290 1.97 23.06 -1.48
C LYS A 290 0.75 23.79 -0.86
N THR A 291 0.06 24.58 -1.68
CA THR A 291 -1.21 25.27 -1.41
C THR A 291 -2.40 24.35 -1.11
N HIS A 292 -2.46 23.16 -1.70
CA HIS A 292 -3.62 22.26 -1.58
C HIS A 292 -3.49 21.20 -0.48
N TYR A 293 -2.30 20.74 -0.10
CA TYR A 293 -2.17 19.74 0.98
C TYR A 293 -2.73 20.27 2.29
N HIS A 294 -2.27 21.45 2.71
CA HIS A 294 -2.74 22.12 3.91
C HIS A 294 -4.24 22.44 3.84
N ASN A 295 -4.73 22.94 2.70
CA ASN A 295 -6.16 23.19 2.51
C ASN A 295 -6.99 21.89 2.58
N PHE A 296 -6.50 20.79 2.00
CA PHE A 296 -7.13 19.47 2.08
C PHE A 296 -7.23 18.97 3.53
N LEU A 297 -6.17 19.12 4.32
CA LEU A 297 -6.20 18.77 5.74
C LEU A 297 -7.26 19.60 6.49
N LEU A 298 -7.33 20.91 6.25
CA LEU A 298 -8.34 21.77 6.89
C LEU A 298 -9.76 21.40 6.50
N ASN A 299 -10.01 21.13 5.22
CA ASN A 299 -11.33 20.72 4.75
C ASN A 299 -11.78 19.41 5.42
N LYS A 300 -10.86 18.44 5.56
CA LYS A 300 -11.15 17.16 6.23
C LYS A 300 -11.41 17.32 7.73
N VAL A 301 -10.83 18.33 8.38
CA VAL A 301 -10.99 18.58 9.83
C VAL A 301 -12.21 19.44 10.14
N PHE A 302 -12.46 20.49 9.36
CA PHE A 302 -13.45 21.52 9.68
C PHE A 302 -14.72 21.48 8.83
N ASN A 303 -14.76 20.65 7.77
CA ASN A 303 -15.97 20.32 6.99
C ASN A 303 -16.82 21.55 6.62
N LYS A 304 -16.18 22.64 6.18
CA LYS A 304 -16.82 23.92 5.88
C LYS A 304 -16.48 24.35 4.46
N ASP A 305 -17.49 24.33 3.58
CA ASP A 305 -17.40 24.84 2.20
C ASP A 305 -17.00 26.33 2.11
N LYS A 306 -17.03 27.05 3.24
CA LYS A 306 -16.61 28.46 3.37
C LYS A 306 -15.10 28.67 3.57
N LEU A 307 -14.28 27.62 3.72
CA LEU A 307 -12.83 27.73 3.91
C LEU A 307 -12.06 27.59 2.57
N LYS A 308 -12.52 28.26 1.50
CA LYS A 308 -11.83 28.21 0.20
C LYS A 308 -10.46 28.91 0.31
N ASN A 309 -9.42 28.22 -0.15
CA ASN A 309 -8.06 28.73 -0.38
C ASN A 309 -7.23 29.15 0.86
N ILE A 310 -7.31 28.41 1.97
CA ILE A 310 -6.41 28.66 3.13
C ILE A 310 -5.11 27.86 2.96
N ASN A 311 -4.04 28.54 2.60
CA ASN A 311 -2.69 27.97 2.57
C ASN A 311 -1.90 28.37 3.82
N TYR A 312 -1.84 27.48 4.81
CA TYR A 312 -1.05 27.70 6.01
C TYR A 312 0.33 27.03 5.92
N ASN A 313 1.32 27.61 6.61
CA ASN A 313 2.71 27.13 6.58
C ASN A 313 3.13 26.34 7.84
N GLY A 314 2.30 26.37 8.87
CA GLY A 314 2.52 25.65 10.12
C GLY A 314 1.38 25.90 11.10
N VAL A 315 1.45 25.20 12.23
CA VAL A 315 0.50 25.29 13.34
C VAL A 315 1.25 25.75 14.58
N SER A 316 0.70 26.72 15.30
CA SER A 316 1.21 27.17 16.59
C SER A 316 0.10 27.26 17.64
N ILE A 317 0.48 27.06 18.90
CA ILE A 317 -0.34 27.34 20.10
C ILE A 317 0.25 28.47 20.93
N ASN A 318 1.34 29.10 20.48
CA ASN A 318 2.08 30.13 21.20
C ASN A 318 2.45 31.30 20.26
N THR A 319 2.06 32.52 20.62
CA THR A 319 2.33 33.73 19.84
C THR A 319 3.80 34.14 19.84
N LYS A 320 4.63 33.59 20.74
CA LYS A 320 6.09 33.78 20.70
C LYS A 320 6.76 33.04 19.52
N THR A 321 6.18 31.92 19.07
CA THR A 321 6.74 31.09 17.99
C THR A 321 5.94 31.15 16.70
N ILE A 322 4.91 32.01 16.63
CA ILE A 322 4.05 32.11 15.46
C ILE A 322 4.79 32.78 14.30
N LYS A 323 4.60 32.26 13.09
CA LYS A 323 5.17 32.78 11.84
C LYS A 323 4.06 33.22 10.90
N LYS A 324 4.42 34.04 9.91
CA LYS A 324 3.52 34.45 8.82
C LYS A 324 2.86 33.22 8.17
N ASN A 325 1.55 33.29 8.00
CA ASN A 325 0.68 32.25 7.49
C ASN A 325 0.56 30.99 8.37
N ASN A 326 0.90 31.03 9.66
CA ASN A 326 0.56 29.93 10.55
C ASN A 326 -0.92 29.95 10.95
N LEU A 327 -1.44 28.77 11.28
CA LEU A 327 -2.66 28.64 12.07
C LEU A 327 -2.32 28.83 13.55
N PHE A 328 -3.14 29.59 14.25
CA PHE A 328 -3.05 29.73 15.71
C PHE A 328 -4.18 28.97 16.39
N PHE A 329 -3.85 28.00 17.24
CA PHE A 329 -4.85 27.31 18.07
C PHE A 329 -4.89 27.93 19.46
N ALA A 330 -6.02 28.57 19.79
CA ALA A 330 -6.25 29.14 21.11
C ALA A 330 -6.57 28.03 22.13
N ILE A 331 -5.53 27.39 22.67
CA ILE A 331 -5.66 26.34 23.67
C ILE A 331 -5.89 26.97 25.06
N CYS A 332 -6.92 26.53 25.77
CA CYS A 332 -7.11 26.88 27.18
C CYS A 332 -6.27 25.93 28.04
N GLY A 333 -5.13 26.42 28.54
CA GLY A 333 -4.28 25.69 29.48
C GLY A 333 -4.74 25.88 30.93
N LYS A 334 -4.03 25.26 31.88
CA LYS A 334 -4.33 25.40 33.33
C LYS A 334 -4.08 26.82 33.85
N LYS A 335 -2.99 27.46 33.41
CA LYS A 335 -2.55 28.78 33.89
C LYS A 335 -2.97 29.93 32.96
N THR A 336 -3.27 29.63 31.70
CA THR A 336 -3.42 30.67 30.69
C THR A 336 -4.41 30.24 29.61
N ASP A 337 -5.36 31.13 29.30
CA ASP A 337 -6.30 30.96 28.20
C ASP A 337 -5.71 31.55 26.91
N GLY A 338 -5.38 30.70 25.93
CA GLY A 338 -4.86 31.07 24.63
C GLY A 338 -5.73 32.04 23.84
N HIS A 339 -7.03 32.15 24.17
CA HIS A 339 -7.95 33.10 23.51
C HIS A 339 -7.54 34.56 23.73
N LYS A 340 -6.85 34.87 24.84
CA LYS A 340 -6.33 36.20 25.13
C LYS A 340 -5.32 36.68 24.09
N PHE A 341 -4.61 35.77 23.42
CA PHE A 341 -3.55 36.09 22.46
C PHE A 341 -3.99 36.04 21.00
N VAL A 342 -5.27 35.83 20.71
CA VAL A 342 -5.75 35.69 19.32
C VAL A 342 -5.50 36.95 18.49
N LYS A 343 -5.69 38.15 19.08
CA LYS A 343 -5.41 39.42 18.40
C LYS A 343 -3.92 39.57 18.09
N GLU A 344 -3.06 39.22 19.05
CA GLU A 344 -1.61 39.24 18.88
C GLU A 344 -1.17 38.25 17.79
N ALA A 345 -1.74 37.04 17.76
CA ALA A 345 -1.45 36.04 16.74
C ALA A 345 -1.75 36.56 15.32
N VAL A 346 -2.91 37.20 15.14
CA VAL A 346 -3.30 37.80 13.85
C VAL A 346 -2.36 38.95 13.48
N ARG A 347 -2.02 39.83 14.42
CA ARG A 347 -1.05 40.91 14.20
C ARG A 347 0.33 40.39 13.77
N LYS A 348 0.78 39.27 14.36
CA LYS A 348 2.02 38.56 13.99
C LYS A 348 1.90 37.71 12.72
N GLY A 349 0.81 37.84 11.96
CA GLY A 349 0.66 37.23 10.64
C GLY A 349 0.03 35.83 10.63
N ALA A 350 -0.69 35.43 11.67
CA ALA A 350 -1.52 34.23 11.61
C ALA A 350 -2.56 34.34 10.49
N ILE A 351 -2.67 33.31 9.64
CA ILE A 351 -3.66 33.32 8.55
C ILE A 351 -5.08 33.15 9.11
N LYS A 352 -5.24 32.28 10.11
CA LYS A 352 -6.48 32.05 10.85
C LYS A 352 -6.17 31.64 12.29
N SER A 353 -7.07 32.00 13.19
CA SER A 353 -7.07 31.56 14.58
C SER A 353 -8.24 30.63 14.85
N ILE A 354 -7.97 29.44 15.38
CA ILE A 354 -8.95 28.44 15.77
C ILE A 354 -9.34 28.73 17.23
N VAL A 355 -10.62 29.01 17.46
CA VAL A 355 -11.13 29.46 18.76
C VAL A 355 -12.41 28.72 19.14
N SER A 356 -12.67 28.57 20.43
CA SER A 356 -13.95 28.08 20.96
C SER A 356 -14.86 29.18 21.51
N LYS A 357 -14.31 30.38 21.76
CA LYS A 357 -15.04 31.55 22.30
C LYS A 357 -15.13 32.69 21.28
N LYS A 358 -16.12 33.59 21.45
CA LYS A 358 -16.23 34.82 20.63
C LYS A 358 -15.06 35.76 20.97
N ILE A 359 -14.41 36.31 19.94
CA ILE A 359 -13.32 37.29 20.11
C ILE A 359 -13.87 38.67 19.73
N LYS A 360 -13.92 39.61 20.68
CA LYS A 360 -14.40 40.98 20.45
C LYS A 360 -13.46 41.73 19.49
N LYS A 361 -14.01 42.52 18.57
CA LYS A 361 -13.27 43.40 17.63
C LYS A 361 -12.26 42.64 16.74
N LEU A 362 -12.64 41.48 16.20
CA LEU A 362 -11.83 40.74 15.24
C LEU A 362 -12.70 40.22 14.10
N SER A 363 -12.25 40.40 12.86
CA SER A 363 -13.02 39.98 11.68
C SER A 363 -13.29 38.47 11.70
N SER A 364 -14.51 38.09 11.32
CA SER A 364 -14.94 36.69 11.21
C SER A 364 -14.08 35.92 10.21
N ASN A 365 -13.49 36.59 9.21
CA ASN A 365 -12.60 35.99 8.24
C ASN A 365 -11.23 35.60 8.83
N LYS A 366 -10.83 36.06 10.03
CA LYS A 366 -9.57 35.65 10.68
C LYS A 366 -9.76 34.48 11.65
N ILE A 367 -10.99 33.99 11.81
CA ILE A 367 -11.34 33.05 12.87
C ILE A 367 -11.98 31.79 12.30
N ILE A 368 -11.63 30.63 12.86
CA ILE A 368 -12.37 29.37 12.69
C ILE A 368 -12.95 29.00 14.05
N LYS A 369 -14.27 29.18 14.21
CA LYS A 369 -14.98 28.80 15.44
C LYS A 369 -15.23 27.29 15.46
N VAL A 370 -14.84 26.65 16.56
CA VAL A 370 -15.01 25.21 16.85
C VAL A 370 -15.59 25.02 18.25
N LYS A 371 -16.15 23.84 18.55
CA LYS A 371 -16.64 23.55 19.91
C LYS A 371 -15.50 23.46 20.94
N ASN A 372 -14.39 22.82 20.57
CA ASN A 372 -13.25 22.61 21.45
C ASN A 372 -11.93 22.67 20.66
N THR A 373 -11.05 23.63 21.00
CA THR A 373 -9.80 23.87 20.27
C THR A 373 -8.80 22.73 20.42
N PHE A 374 -8.73 22.10 21.59
CA PHE A 374 -7.85 20.97 21.86
C PHE A 374 -8.25 19.71 21.07
N SER A 375 -9.55 19.40 21.03
CA SER A 375 -10.07 18.29 20.22
C SER A 375 -9.82 18.52 18.72
N SER A 376 -9.99 19.76 18.25
CA SER A 376 -9.67 20.12 16.87
C SER A 376 -8.18 19.98 16.51
N LEU A 377 -7.27 20.35 17.43
CA LEU A 377 -5.83 20.12 17.22
C LEU A 377 -5.50 18.63 17.13
N ASN A 378 -6.08 17.81 18.02
CA ASN A 378 -5.93 16.35 17.96
C ASN A 378 -6.47 15.77 16.66
N ASN A 379 -7.59 16.28 16.17
CA ASN A 379 -8.16 15.82 14.91
C ASN A 379 -7.27 16.20 13.72
N LEU A 380 -6.73 17.42 13.71
CA LEU A 380 -5.75 17.84 12.69
C LEU A 380 -4.50 16.96 12.72
N ALA A 381 -3.98 16.63 13.90
CA ALA A 381 -2.84 15.73 14.06
C ALA A 381 -3.14 14.33 13.49
N LYS A 382 -4.29 13.74 13.83
CA LYS A 382 -4.74 12.43 13.31
C LYS A 382 -4.89 12.45 11.80
N VAL A 383 -5.57 13.46 11.27
CA VAL A 383 -5.75 13.66 9.82
C VAL A 383 -4.40 13.85 9.12
N THR A 384 -3.47 14.59 9.71
CA THR A 384 -2.12 14.75 9.16
C THR A 384 -1.39 13.41 9.13
N ARG A 385 -1.40 12.65 10.23
CA ARG A 385 -0.78 11.33 10.32
C ARG A 385 -1.36 10.32 9.33
N ASP A 386 -2.68 10.26 9.22
CA ASP A 386 -3.39 9.32 8.35
C ASP A 386 -3.18 9.61 6.86
N ASN A 387 -2.78 10.83 6.52
CA ASN A 387 -2.46 11.24 5.16
C ASN A 387 -0.95 11.49 4.94
N SER A 388 -0.10 11.14 5.90
CA SER A 388 1.36 11.21 5.77
C SER A 388 1.92 9.88 5.27
N SER A 389 2.97 9.98 4.45
CA SER A 389 3.80 8.86 4.00
C SER A 389 5.02 8.60 4.87
N ALA A 390 5.34 9.51 5.79
CA ALA A 390 6.53 9.40 6.59
C ALA A 390 6.50 8.13 7.44
N GLN A 391 7.62 7.41 7.50
CA GLN A 391 7.81 6.32 8.45
C GLN A 391 8.01 6.93 9.85
N ILE A 392 7.14 6.57 10.79
CA ILE A 392 7.07 7.21 12.11
C ILE A 392 7.72 6.34 13.17
N VAL A 393 8.68 6.93 13.88
CA VAL A 393 9.30 6.39 15.08
C VAL A 393 8.75 7.10 16.31
N GLY A 394 8.16 6.33 17.22
CA GLY A 394 7.70 6.79 18.54
C GLY A 394 8.73 6.45 19.61
N ILE A 395 9.18 7.42 20.39
CA ILE A 395 10.15 7.24 21.46
C ILE A 395 9.49 7.55 22.81
N THR A 396 9.49 6.58 23.72
CA THR A 396 9.02 6.75 25.10
C THR A 396 10.07 6.28 26.11
N GLY A 397 9.82 6.47 27.40
CA GLY A 397 10.72 6.18 28.52
C GLY A 397 10.76 7.33 29.52
N SER A 398 11.45 7.17 30.65
CA SER A 398 11.63 8.24 31.65
C SER A 398 12.81 9.14 31.27
N VAL A 399 13.96 8.55 30.89
CA VAL A 399 15.22 9.27 30.64
C VAL A 399 15.74 8.99 29.23
N GLY A 400 16.32 10.00 28.56
CA GLY A 400 17.04 9.82 27.29
C GLY A 400 16.23 9.98 25.99
N LYS A 401 14.91 10.25 26.07
CA LYS A 401 14.02 10.42 24.90
C LYS A 401 14.52 11.49 23.92
N THR A 402 14.86 12.68 24.44
CA THR A 402 15.25 13.84 23.62
C THR A 402 16.58 13.57 22.91
N THR A 403 17.56 13.01 23.64
CA THR A 403 18.87 12.64 23.10
C THR A 403 18.72 11.63 21.98
N LEU A 404 17.96 10.54 22.21
CA LEU A 404 17.71 9.52 21.20
C LEU A 404 16.98 10.08 19.98
N LYS A 405 15.95 10.92 20.18
CA LYS A 405 15.26 11.60 19.07
C LYS A 405 16.25 12.37 18.20
N ASN A 406 17.15 13.13 18.80
CA ASN A 406 18.10 13.96 18.08
C ASN A 406 19.13 13.12 17.32
N LEU A 407 19.72 12.11 17.97
CA LEU A 407 20.67 11.17 17.34
C LEU A 407 20.02 10.43 16.17
N LEU A 408 18.82 9.88 16.38
CA LEU A 408 18.09 9.19 15.33
C LEU A 408 17.73 10.12 14.17
N SER A 409 17.29 11.35 14.48
CA SER A 409 16.98 12.35 13.46
C SER A 409 18.22 12.73 12.65
N PHE A 410 19.39 12.82 13.29
CA PHE A 410 20.66 13.08 12.62
C PHE A 410 21.01 11.93 11.66
N SER A 411 20.99 10.68 12.13
CA SER A 411 21.32 9.52 11.30
C SER A 411 20.37 9.33 10.12
N LEU A 412 19.06 9.57 10.29
CA LEU A 412 18.07 9.39 9.23
C LEU A 412 18.17 10.44 8.12
N LYS A 413 18.77 11.61 8.37
CA LYS A 413 18.95 12.65 7.33
C LYS A 413 19.79 12.17 6.15
N ASN A 414 20.68 11.20 6.37
CA ASN A 414 21.50 10.59 5.32
C ASN A 414 20.67 9.72 4.35
N TYR A 415 19.44 9.37 4.70
CA TYR A 415 18.58 8.47 3.94
C TYR A 415 17.30 9.13 3.42
N GLY A 416 16.97 10.34 3.87
CA GLY A 416 15.78 11.07 3.42
C GLY A 416 15.46 12.31 4.25
N LYS A 417 14.34 12.96 3.93
CA LYS A 417 13.84 14.14 4.64
C LYS A 417 13.26 13.75 5.99
N VAL A 418 13.83 14.30 7.05
CA VAL A 418 13.42 14.01 8.42
C VAL A 418 12.66 15.19 9.04
N TYR A 419 11.61 14.88 9.79
CA TYR A 419 10.99 15.81 10.71
C TYR A 419 10.93 15.17 12.10
N SER A 420 11.29 15.93 13.13
CA SER A 420 11.21 15.49 14.51
C SER A 420 10.56 16.55 15.39
N SER A 421 10.01 16.13 16.53
CA SER A 421 9.43 17.06 17.50
C SER A 421 10.43 18.19 17.83
N PRO A 422 10.09 19.48 17.60
CA PRO A 422 11.07 20.58 17.67
C PRO A 422 11.74 20.76 19.02
N HIS A 423 11.00 20.48 20.10
CA HIS A 423 11.46 20.51 21.49
C HIS A 423 11.04 19.22 22.19
N SER A 424 11.17 19.15 23.52
CA SER A 424 10.63 18.05 24.36
C SER A 424 9.09 18.10 24.42
N TYR A 425 8.47 17.92 23.25
CA TYR A 425 7.04 18.00 23.02
C TYR A 425 6.45 16.59 23.08
N ASN A 426 6.39 16.06 24.30
CA ASN A 426 6.03 14.68 24.60
C ASN A 426 4.67 14.54 25.31
N ASN A 427 3.97 15.63 25.60
CA ASN A 427 2.68 15.63 26.31
C ASN A 427 1.48 15.76 25.36
N LYS A 428 0.28 15.79 25.94
CA LYS A 428 -1.01 15.90 25.25
C LYS A 428 -1.17 17.11 24.31
N PHE A 429 -0.37 18.16 24.46
CA PHE A 429 -0.38 19.33 23.57
C PHE A 429 0.77 19.28 22.55
N GLY A 430 1.97 18.94 23.02
CA GLY A 430 3.19 18.92 22.22
C GLY A 430 3.14 17.89 21.10
N VAL A 431 2.67 16.67 21.37
CA VAL A 431 2.62 15.61 20.35
C VAL A 431 1.66 15.96 19.21
N PRO A 432 0.39 16.34 19.46
CA PRO A 432 -0.51 16.77 18.39
C PRO A 432 0.01 18.01 17.63
N LEU A 433 0.65 18.96 18.32
CA LEU A 433 1.24 20.13 17.69
C LEU A 433 2.37 19.76 16.73
N SER A 434 3.31 18.93 17.20
CA SER A 434 4.42 18.44 16.38
C SER A 434 3.90 17.69 15.16
N LEU A 435 2.95 16.79 15.35
CA LEU A 435 2.40 15.96 14.29
C LEU A 435 1.59 16.77 13.26
N SER A 436 0.86 17.80 13.70
CA SER A 436 0.13 18.71 12.80
C SER A 436 1.05 19.57 11.91
N ASN A 437 2.33 19.67 12.25
CA ASN A 437 3.35 20.35 11.47
C ASN A 437 4.15 19.41 10.53
N LEU A 438 3.81 18.11 10.51
CA LEU A 438 4.43 17.14 9.61
C LEU A 438 4.02 17.41 8.16
N LYS A 439 4.99 17.77 7.32
CA LYS A 439 4.77 18.09 5.91
C LYS A 439 4.67 16.81 5.06
N SER A 440 3.98 16.90 3.93
CA SER A 440 3.73 15.76 3.02
C SER A 440 4.98 15.22 2.31
N ASN A 441 6.09 15.96 2.35
CA ASN A 441 7.36 15.61 1.69
C ASN A 441 8.40 15.06 2.68
N ILE A 442 7.99 14.71 3.90
CA ILE A 442 8.86 14.09 4.90
C ILE A 442 8.84 12.57 4.71
N ASP A 443 10.03 11.98 4.72
CA ASP A 443 10.25 10.53 4.59
C ASP A 443 10.25 9.85 5.96
N TYR A 444 10.79 10.52 6.99
CA TYR A 444 10.90 9.99 8.36
C TYR A 444 10.41 10.97 9.42
N GLY A 445 9.56 10.49 10.34
CA GLY A 445 9.03 11.27 11.46
C GLY A 445 9.49 10.72 12.81
N VAL A 446 10.12 11.52 13.66
CA VAL A 446 10.59 11.06 14.99
C VAL A 446 9.89 11.85 16.10
N PHE A 447 9.06 11.17 16.89
CA PHE A 447 8.21 11.79 17.90
C PHE A 447 8.42 11.19 19.27
N GLU A 448 8.62 12.06 20.25
CA GLU A 448 8.63 11.67 21.66
C GLU A 448 7.20 11.53 22.18
N ILE A 449 6.96 10.50 22.96
CA ILE A 449 5.69 10.21 23.61
C ILE A 449 6.00 10.08 25.10
N GLY A 450 5.41 10.94 25.91
CA GLY A 450 5.56 10.96 27.35
C GLY A 450 4.21 10.83 28.05
N MET A 451 4.26 10.79 29.38
CA MET A 451 3.08 10.89 30.22
C MET A 451 3.38 11.73 31.45
N ASP A 452 2.37 12.43 31.93
CA ASP A 452 2.29 12.87 33.32
C ASP A 452 1.33 11.94 34.10
N LYS A 453 0.33 11.37 33.43
CA LYS A 453 -0.71 10.51 34.02
C LYS A 453 -0.83 9.17 33.29
N LYS A 454 -1.30 8.14 34.02
CA LYS A 454 -1.58 6.81 33.46
C LYS A 454 -2.53 6.92 32.26
N GLY A 455 -2.20 6.20 31.18
CA GLY A 455 -3.00 6.15 29.95
C GLY A 455 -2.72 7.25 28.91
N GLU A 456 -1.88 8.25 29.22
CA GLU A 456 -1.55 9.29 28.23
C GLU A 456 -0.72 8.74 27.06
N ILE A 457 0.22 7.83 27.31
CA ILE A 457 0.97 7.17 26.23
C ILE A 457 0.05 6.40 25.29
N ASP A 458 -0.96 5.70 25.80
CA ASP A 458 -1.93 4.97 24.97
C ASP A 458 -2.69 5.94 24.06
N ASN A 459 -3.15 7.06 24.62
CA ASN A 459 -3.89 8.07 23.87
C ASN A 459 -3.02 8.75 22.81
N LEU A 460 -1.79 9.11 23.16
CA LEU A 460 -0.84 9.70 22.23
C LEU A 460 -0.40 8.72 21.15
N SER A 461 -0.18 7.46 21.50
CA SER A 461 0.19 6.40 20.54
C SER A 461 -0.91 6.14 19.52
N LYS A 462 -2.20 6.26 19.90
CA LYS A 462 -3.34 6.19 18.97
C LYS A 462 -3.36 7.35 17.96
N ILE A 463 -2.74 8.48 18.29
CA ILE A 463 -2.60 9.63 17.41
C ILE A 463 -1.35 9.49 16.53
N VAL A 464 -0.20 9.17 17.13
CA VAL A 464 1.10 9.04 16.44
C VAL A 464 1.14 7.83 15.52
N LYS A 465 0.52 6.72 15.91
CA LYS A 465 0.49 5.44 15.18
C LYS A 465 1.90 5.05 14.68
N PRO A 466 2.91 4.93 15.56
CA PRO A 466 4.27 4.67 15.14
C PRO A 466 4.42 3.28 14.50
N GLU A 467 5.15 3.17 13.40
CA GLU A 467 5.58 1.89 12.82
C GLU A 467 6.71 1.26 13.65
N ILE A 468 7.55 2.09 14.27
CA ILE A 468 8.65 1.68 15.12
C ILE A 468 8.48 2.35 16.49
N ALA A 469 8.53 1.57 17.56
CA ALA A 469 8.47 2.09 18.93
C ALA A 469 9.78 1.78 19.66
N ILE A 470 10.35 2.80 20.30
CA ILE A 470 11.55 2.66 21.13
C ILE A 470 11.19 3.07 22.55
N ILE A 471 11.61 2.25 23.52
CA ILE A 471 11.52 2.55 24.93
C ILE A 471 12.95 2.77 25.44
N THR A 472 13.24 3.98 25.91
CA THR A 472 14.48 4.30 26.63
C THR A 472 14.37 3.91 28.10
N ASN A 473 15.36 4.27 28.93
CA ASN A 473 15.37 3.89 30.34
C ASN A 473 14.10 4.35 31.10
N ILE A 474 13.54 3.46 31.92
CA ILE A 474 12.38 3.71 32.78
C ILE A 474 12.87 3.87 34.21
N SER A 475 12.79 5.09 34.74
CA SER A 475 13.18 5.44 36.11
C SER A 475 12.06 6.19 36.83
N GLY A 476 12.23 6.37 38.15
CA GLY A 476 11.29 6.98 39.10
C GLY A 476 10.95 8.46 38.92
N ALA A 477 11.26 9.07 37.78
CA ALA A 477 10.97 10.50 37.52
C ALA A 477 9.48 10.89 37.60
N HIS A 478 8.57 9.92 37.76
CA HIS A 478 7.11 10.11 37.84
C HIS A 478 6.48 9.64 39.17
N PHE A 479 7.24 9.39 40.25
CA PHE A 479 6.68 8.91 41.53
C PHE A 479 5.55 9.77 42.10
N LYS A 480 5.51 11.07 41.78
CA LYS A 480 4.44 11.99 42.22
C LYS A 480 3.03 11.59 41.76
N ASN A 481 2.90 10.75 40.72
CA ASN A 481 1.63 10.26 40.18
C ASN A 481 1.54 8.72 40.11
N PHE A 482 2.55 7.99 40.59
CA PHE A 482 2.64 6.52 40.48
C PHE A 482 3.29 5.91 41.73
N ASN A 483 2.64 4.91 42.32
CA ASN A 483 3.05 4.35 43.61
C ASN A 483 4.24 3.38 43.51
N THR A 484 4.48 2.75 42.34
CA THR A 484 5.58 1.78 42.15
C THR A 484 6.27 1.89 40.78
N LEU A 485 7.53 1.45 40.68
CA LEU A 485 8.25 1.31 39.40
C LEU A 485 7.54 0.35 38.43
N LYS A 486 6.89 -0.71 38.95
CA LYS A 486 6.09 -1.64 38.14
C LYS A 486 4.89 -0.93 37.49
N ASP A 487 4.29 0.04 38.16
CA ASP A 487 3.17 0.83 37.59
C ASP A 487 3.63 1.79 36.50
N ILE A 488 4.82 2.39 36.65
CA ILE A 488 5.44 3.20 35.62
C ILE A 488 5.77 2.33 34.40
N ALA A 489 6.38 1.16 34.59
CA ALA A 489 6.70 0.24 33.51
C ALA A 489 5.44 -0.25 32.75
N LYS A 490 4.36 -0.59 33.48
CA LYS A 490 3.06 -0.95 32.89
C LYS A 490 2.44 0.21 32.10
N ALA A 491 2.59 1.45 32.56
CA ALA A 491 2.06 2.62 31.88
C ALA A 491 2.90 3.01 30.65
N VAL A 492 4.22 2.77 30.67
CA VAL A 492 5.14 3.07 29.56
C VAL A 492 4.99 2.09 28.41
N LYS A 493 4.53 0.86 28.69
CA LYS A 493 4.17 -0.14 27.68
C LYS A 493 2.77 0.15 27.12
N PRO A 494 2.63 0.64 25.87
CA PRO A 494 1.31 0.90 25.31
C PRO A 494 0.52 -0.41 25.18
N ARG A 495 -0.79 -0.41 25.48
CA ARG A 495 -1.68 -1.58 25.23
C ARG A 495 -1.74 -1.96 23.74
N ALA A 496 -1.45 -1.01 22.84
CA ALA A 496 -1.28 -1.28 21.42
C ALA A 496 -0.10 -2.23 21.11
N CYS A 497 0.82 -2.42 22.06
CA CYS A 497 1.97 -3.33 21.97
C CYS A 497 1.72 -4.71 22.63
N SER A 498 0.55 -4.96 23.24
CA SER A 498 0.28 -6.17 24.04
C SER A 498 -0.70 -7.16 23.39
N GLY A 499 -0.92 -7.09 22.08
CA GLY A 499 -1.64 -8.13 21.35
C GLY A 499 -0.85 -9.45 21.33
N ALA A 500 -1.51 -10.57 21.61
CA ALA A 500 -0.92 -11.90 21.67
C ALA A 500 -0.01 -12.18 20.46
N VAL A 501 1.17 -12.69 20.78
CA VAL A 501 2.26 -13.08 19.89
C VAL A 501 1.84 -14.34 19.13
N GLY A 502 1.19 -14.18 17.99
CA GLY A 502 1.13 -15.22 16.95
C GLY A 502 2.41 -15.22 16.11
N PRO A 503 2.89 -16.37 15.59
CA PRO A 503 4.01 -16.40 14.67
C PRO A 503 3.54 -15.87 13.31
N GLY A 504 4.03 -14.71 12.88
CA GLY A 504 3.99 -14.31 11.46
C GLY A 504 3.32 -12.99 11.06
N SER A 505 2.71 -12.22 11.97
CA SER A 505 2.24 -10.85 11.63
C SER A 505 3.38 -9.84 11.72
N SER A 506 3.44 -8.86 10.82
CA SER A 506 4.43 -7.77 10.83
C SER A 506 4.31 -6.95 12.13
N ARG A 507 5.10 -7.32 13.13
CA ARG A 507 5.12 -6.73 14.47
C ARG A 507 5.67 -5.31 14.45
N LEU A 508 5.08 -4.45 15.29
CA LEU A 508 5.80 -3.38 15.99
C LEU A 508 7.11 -3.95 16.52
N ARG A 509 8.26 -3.49 16.02
CA ARG A 509 9.55 -3.81 16.64
C ARG A 509 9.71 -2.93 17.85
N VAL A 510 9.40 -3.46 19.03
CA VAL A 510 9.86 -2.88 20.30
C VAL A 510 11.33 -3.24 20.43
N ILE A 511 12.21 -2.29 20.18
CA ILE A 511 13.65 -2.45 20.50
C ILE A 511 13.79 -2.07 21.97
N ASN A 512 13.86 -3.08 22.84
CA ASN A 512 14.24 -2.90 24.24
C ASN A 512 15.77 -2.79 24.30
N LEU A 513 16.29 -1.62 24.65
CA LEU A 513 17.67 -1.43 25.09
C LEU A 513 17.72 -1.50 26.62
N LEU A 514 17.16 -2.57 27.21
CA LEU A 514 17.34 -2.84 28.63
C LEU A 514 18.66 -3.59 28.79
N ARG A 515 19.71 -2.87 29.19
CA ARG A 515 20.80 -3.48 29.96
C ARG A 515 20.33 -3.51 31.42
N PHE A 516 20.27 -4.69 32.01
CA PHE A 516 20.34 -4.84 33.46
C PHE A 516 21.80 -4.65 33.87
#